data_AF-A0A3D5ASH6-F1
#
_entry.id   AF-A0A3D5ASH6-F1
#
_cell.length_a   1.000
_cell.length_b   1.000
_cell.length_c   1.000
_cell.angle_alpha   90.00
_cell.angle_beta   90.00
_cell.angle_gamma   90.00
#
_symmetry.space_group_name_H-M   'P 1'
#
loop_
_entity.id
_entity.type
_entity.pdbx_description
1 polymer ?
#
loop_
_entity_poly.entity_id
_entity_poly.type
_entity_poly.pdbx_seq_one_letter_code
_entity_poly.pdbx_strand_id
1 'polypeptide(L)'
;DFAGGAGCALHGQALRDGVHPLEYKPDVCWQLPIRRDQQWVNRPDDTKILVSIIGEFDRRAWGSGGHDLNWWCTSSPDAHVGTEPVYIGYGPELTALLGEMAYAELARLCKERESRGLVAPHPATTAQFLGLPTRR
;
A
#
# COMPACT_ATOMS: atom_id res chain seq x y z
N ASP A 1 13.92 25.81 -13.99
CA ASP A 1 13.98 25.08 -12.71
C ASP A 1 14.31 26.01 -11.56
N PHE A 2 13.75 25.75 -10.38
CA PHE A 2 14.05 26.48 -9.16
C PHE A 2 15.10 25.71 -8.34
N ALA A 3 15.81 26.41 -7.44
CA ALA A 3 16.94 25.85 -6.70
C ALA A 3 16.60 24.59 -5.86
N GLY A 4 15.33 24.44 -5.46
CA GLY A 4 14.84 23.30 -4.68
C GLY A 4 14.56 22.01 -5.47
N GLY A 5 14.61 22.05 -6.82
CA GLY A 5 14.35 20.89 -7.67
C GLY A 5 12.89 20.41 -7.66
N ALA A 6 12.55 19.44 -8.52
CA ALA A 6 11.20 18.89 -8.58
C ALA A 6 10.84 18.09 -7.31
N GLY A 7 9.57 18.15 -6.88
CA GLY A 7 9.04 17.33 -5.79
C GLY A 7 8.31 18.13 -4.71
N CYS A 8 7.92 17.43 -3.65
CA CYS A 8 7.23 18.01 -2.49
C CYS A 8 8.23 18.78 -1.61
N ALA A 9 7.98 20.06 -1.34
CA ALA A 9 8.84 20.90 -0.51
C ALA A 9 9.08 20.32 0.89
N LEU A 10 8.04 19.74 1.51
CA LEU A 10 8.11 19.12 2.84
C LEU A 10 8.95 17.84 2.83
N HIS A 11 8.85 17.04 1.76
CA HIS A 11 9.71 15.88 1.57
C HIS A 11 11.18 16.31 1.46
N GLY A 12 11.47 17.29 0.60
CA GLY A 12 12.82 17.80 0.44
C GLY A 12 13.40 18.40 1.74
N GLN A 13 12.56 19.06 2.55
CA GLN A 13 12.97 19.59 3.84
C GLN A 13 13.28 18.47 4.85
N ALA A 14 12.46 17.42 4.92
CA ALA A 14 12.70 16.28 5.81
C ALA A 14 14.05 15.60 5.52
N LEU A 15 14.35 15.39 4.22
CA LEU A 15 15.63 14.82 3.82
C LEU A 15 16.83 15.71 4.18
N ARG A 16 16.71 17.05 4.07
CA ARG A 16 17.77 17.97 4.50
C ARG A 16 18.06 17.90 5.99
N ASP A 17 17.02 17.70 6.79
CA ASP A 17 17.13 17.59 8.24
C ASP A 17 17.45 16.16 8.70
N GLY A 18 17.56 15.20 7.76
CA GLY A 18 17.90 13.81 8.05
C GLY A 18 16.79 13.01 8.71
N VAL A 19 15.53 13.44 8.57
CA VAL A 19 14.36 12.78 9.15
C VAL A 19 13.49 12.14 8.08
N HIS A 20 12.67 11.17 8.48
CA HIS A 20 11.76 10.52 7.54
C HIS A 20 10.70 11.53 7.03
N PRO A 21 10.33 11.52 5.72
CA PRO A 21 9.36 12.46 5.18
C PRO A 21 7.99 12.50 5.87
N LEU A 22 7.58 11.41 6.53
CA LEU A 22 6.33 11.36 7.31
C LEU A 22 6.31 12.35 8.48
N GLU A 23 7.48 12.73 9.01
CA GLU A 23 7.58 13.66 10.15
C GLU A 23 7.10 15.06 9.76
N TYR A 24 7.29 15.46 8.50
CA TYR A 24 6.96 16.80 8.02
C TYR A 24 5.77 16.83 7.09
N LYS A 25 5.54 15.77 6.31
CA LYS A 25 4.40 15.70 5.40
C LYS A 25 3.11 15.57 6.22
N PRO A 26 2.04 16.31 5.89
CA PRO A 26 0.74 16.02 6.47
C PRO A 26 0.28 14.64 6.04
N ASP A 27 -0.56 14.02 6.86
CA ASP A 27 -1.02 12.64 6.71
C ASP A 27 -1.64 12.35 5.34
N VAL A 28 -2.49 13.25 4.83
CA VAL A 28 -3.07 13.15 3.48
C VAL A 28 -2.01 13.01 2.37
N CYS A 29 -0.81 13.58 2.54
CA CYS A 29 0.24 13.57 1.52
C CYS A 29 1.14 12.33 1.56
N TRP A 30 1.26 11.65 2.71
CA TRP A 30 2.07 10.43 2.82
C TRP A 30 1.23 9.16 2.87
N GLN A 31 -0.08 9.25 3.17
CA GLN A 31 -0.96 8.08 3.14
C GLN A 31 -1.03 7.47 1.75
N LEU A 32 -1.11 8.25 0.66
CA LEU A 32 -1.10 7.69 -0.70
C LEU A 32 0.20 6.93 -0.98
N PRO A 33 0.15 5.67 -1.46
CA PRO A 33 -1.00 4.98 -2.06
C PRO A 33 -1.82 4.08 -1.10
N ILE A 34 -1.55 4.12 0.20
CA ILE A 34 -2.16 3.32 1.25
C ILE A 34 -3.45 3.97 1.76
N ARG A 35 -4.58 3.28 1.58
CA ARG A 35 -5.88 3.66 2.15
C ARG A 35 -6.07 2.99 3.50
N ARG A 36 -6.43 3.78 4.51
CA ARG A 36 -7.00 3.29 5.77
C ARG A 36 -8.49 3.61 5.81
N ASP A 37 -9.31 2.57 5.90
CA ASP A 37 -10.73 2.69 6.19
C ASP A 37 -11.03 2.19 7.60
N GLN A 38 -11.97 2.81 8.29
CA GLN A 38 -12.30 2.46 9.67
C GLN A 38 -13.80 2.46 9.86
N GLN A 39 -14.32 1.33 10.34
CA GLN A 39 -15.74 1.15 10.59
C GLN A 39 -15.98 0.44 11.91
N TRP A 40 -17.02 0.85 12.62
CA TRP A 40 -17.48 0.13 13.79
C TRP A 40 -18.37 -1.04 13.38
N VAL A 41 -18.07 -2.24 13.87
CA VAL A 41 -18.83 -3.46 13.62
C VAL A 41 -19.36 -4.01 14.93
N ASN A 42 -20.65 -4.36 14.96
CA ASN A 42 -21.28 -5.06 16.08
C ASN A 42 -21.13 -6.57 15.88
N ARG A 43 -20.67 -7.26 16.91
CA ARG A 43 -20.59 -8.73 16.94
C ARG A 43 -21.88 -9.35 17.50
N PRO A 44 -22.09 -10.67 17.29
CA PRO A 44 -23.27 -11.37 17.84
C PRO A 44 -23.38 -11.36 19.37
N ASP A 45 -22.29 -11.04 20.07
CA ASP A 45 -22.22 -10.91 21.53
C ASP A 45 -22.44 -9.45 22.01
N ASP A 46 -23.01 -8.59 21.16
CA ASP A 46 -23.20 -7.16 21.35
C ASP A 46 -21.91 -6.34 21.53
N THR A 47 -20.73 -6.94 21.41
CA THR A 47 -19.47 -6.21 21.45
C THR A 47 -19.30 -5.36 20.20
N LYS A 48 -19.01 -4.07 20.40
CA LYS A 48 -18.70 -3.14 19.33
C LYS A 48 -17.19 -3.02 19.14
N ILE A 49 -16.68 -3.36 17.96
CA ILE A 49 -15.26 -3.29 17.62
C ILE A 49 -15.01 -2.26 16.52
N LEU A 50 -13.86 -1.57 16.57
CA LEU A 50 -13.39 -0.77 15.44
C LEU A 50 -12.57 -1.67 14.53
N VAL A 51 -13.02 -1.85 13.29
CA VAL A 51 -12.29 -2.58 12.26
C VAL A 51 -11.55 -1.56 11.41
N SER A 52 -10.22 -1.70 11.34
CA SER A 52 -9.37 -0.92 10.43
C SER A 52 -8.97 -1.79 9.24
N ILE A 53 -9.16 -1.28 8.03
CA ILE A 53 -8.84 -1.96 6.77
C ILE A 53 -7.75 -1.15 6.08
N ILE A 54 -6.65 -1.83 5.72
CA ILE A 54 -5.59 -1.26 4.90
C ILE A 54 -5.73 -1.82 3.49
N GLY A 55 -5.74 -0.92 2.50
CA GLY A 55 -5.83 -1.27 1.09
C GLY A 55 -5.14 -0.25 0.20
N GLU A 56 -5.33 -0.40 -1.10
CA GLU A 56 -4.89 0.59 -2.09
C GLU A 56 -5.88 1.77 -2.16
N PHE A 57 -5.37 2.99 -2.32
CA PHE A 57 -6.16 4.15 -2.72
C PHE A 57 -6.51 4.09 -4.21
N ASP A 58 -7.41 3.18 -4.57
CA ASP A 58 -7.91 3.08 -5.95
C ASP A 58 -8.86 4.24 -6.33
N ARG A 59 -9.33 4.30 -7.58
CA ARG A 59 -10.26 5.35 -8.03
C ARG A 59 -11.54 5.43 -7.19
N ARG A 60 -12.10 4.29 -6.77
CA ARG A 60 -13.37 4.21 -6.03
C ARG A 60 -13.23 4.78 -4.62
N ALA A 61 -12.00 4.87 -4.12
CA ALA A 61 -11.69 5.43 -2.83
C ALA A 61 -11.93 6.95 -2.72
N TRP A 62 -12.16 7.66 -3.83
CA TRP A 62 -12.24 9.12 -3.87
C TRP A 62 -13.69 9.65 -3.95
N GLY A 63 -14.08 10.55 -3.05
CA GLY A 63 -15.38 11.24 -3.13
C GLY A 63 -16.57 10.28 -3.32
N SER A 64 -17.42 10.54 -4.31
CA SER A 64 -18.58 9.72 -4.68
C SER A 64 -18.24 8.43 -5.45
N GLY A 65 -16.99 7.97 -5.43
CA GLY A 65 -16.50 6.82 -6.22
C GLY A 65 -15.57 7.19 -7.37
N GLY A 66 -14.98 8.38 -7.34
CA GLY A 66 -13.98 8.87 -8.29
C GLY A 66 -14.58 9.27 -9.64
N HIS A 67 -15.88 9.58 -9.69
CA HIS A 67 -16.55 10.01 -10.92
C HIS A 67 -15.90 11.26 -11.53
N ASP A 68 -15.51 12.21 -10.68
CA ASP A 68 -14.89 13.48 -11.09
C ASP A 68 -13.35 13.43 -11.16
N LEU A 69 -12.74 12.28 -10.87
CA LEU A 69 -11.30 12.08 -11.02
C LEU A 69 -10.98 11.50 -12.39
N ASN A 70 -10.49 12.36 -13.28
CA ASN A 70 -10.04 11.95 -14.62
C ASN A 70 -8.70 11.19 -14.61
N TRP A 71 -7.90 11.33 -13.55
CA TRP A 71 -6.55 10.78 -13.44
C TRP A 71 -6.29 10.18 -12.04
N TRP A 72 -5.68 9.00 -12.00
CA TRP A 72 -5.32 8.26 -10.79
C TRP A 72 -4.17 7.30 -11.11
N CYS A 73 -3.22 7.12 -10.18
CA CYS A 73 -1.94 6.47 -10.50
C CYS A 73 -1.83 5.04 -9.98
N THR A 74 -2.40 4.72 -8.82
CA THR A 74 -2.03 3.52 -8.05
C THR A 74 -2.48 2.23 -8.71
N SER A 75 -3.55 2.26 -9.51
CA SER A 75 -4.07 1.06 -10.18
C SER A 75 -3.43 0.81 -11.55
N SER A 76 -2.47 1.67 -11.96
CA SER A 76 -1.65 1.40 -13.14
C SER A 76 -0.57 0.38 -12.80
N PRO A 77 -0.30 -0.62 -13.67
CA PRO A 77 0.86 -1.49 -13.51
C PRO A 77 2.18 -0.73 -13.34
N ASP A 78 2.29 0.47 -13.92
CA ASP A 78 3.47 1.34 -13.80
C ASP A 78 3.72 1.82 -12.36
N ALA A 79 2.70 1.78 -11.49
CA ALA A 79 2.84 2.07 -10.06
C ALA A 79 3.36 0.87 -9.24
N HIS A 80 3.44 -0.33 -9.84
CA HIS A 80 3.81 -1.58 -9.17
C HIS A 80 5.17 -2.12 -9.64
N VAL A 81 6.12 -1.21 -9.88
CA VAL A 81 7.49 -1.53 -10.36
C VAL A 81 8.54 -1.51 -9.24
N GLY A 82 8.13 -1.33 -7.99
CA GLY A 82 9.04 -1.29 -6.84
C GLY A 82 9.81 -2.60 -6.65
N THR A 83 11.08 -2.49 -6.26
CA THR A 83 11.96 -3.65 -6.01
C THR A 83 11.77 -4.26 -4.63
N GLU A 84 11.15 -3.52 -3.72
CA GLU A 84 10.84 -3.97 -2.37
C GLU A 84 9.33 -4.16 -2.19
N PRO A 85 8.89 -5.19 -1.46
CA PRO A 85 7.50 -5.34 -1.08
C PRO A 85 7.00 -4.10 -0.34
N VAL A 86 5.77 -3.66 -0.66
CA VAL A 86 5.18 -2.44 -0.10
C VAL A 86 5.18 -2.45 1.44
N TYR A 87 4.93 -3.60 2.08
CA TYR A 87 4.91 -3.68 3.55
C TYR A 87 6.28 -3.45 4.20
N ILE A 88 7.37 -3.58 3.44
CA ILE A 88 8.73 -3.24 3.87
C ILE A 88 9.01 -1.77 3.57
N GLY A 89 8.85 -1.37 2.30
CA GLY A 89 9.17 -0.01 1.86
C GLY A 89 8.34 1.08 2.53
N TYR A 90 7.08 0.80 2.88
CA TYR A 90 6.15 1.69 3.60
C TYR A 90 6.04 1.34 5.10
N GLY A 91 7.03 0.65 5.66
CA GLY A 91 7.01 0.25 7.07
C GLY A 91 6.71 1.39 8.06
N PRO A 92 7.36 2.57 7.93
CA PRO A 92 7.07 3.72 8.78
C PRO A 92 5.62 4.23 8.65
N GLU A 93 5.09 4.38 7.43
CA GLU A 93 3.72 4.83 7.19
C GLU A 93 2.68 3.82 7.69
N LEU A 94 2.91 2.52 7.47
CA LEU A 94 2.05 1.46 7.96
C LEU A 94 2.05 1.40 9.49
N THR A 95 3.22 1.61 10.12
CA THR A 95 3.33 1.72 11.58
C THR A 95 2.55 2.93 12.09
N ALA A 96 2.65 4.10 11.44
CA ALA A 96 1.88 5.28 11.81
C ALA A 96 0.36 5.07 11.66
N LEU A 97 -0.08 4.28 10.67
CA LEU A 97 -1.49 4.00 10.42
C LEU A 97 -2.10 2.94 11.34
N LEU A 98 -1.33 1.91 11.68
CA LEU A 98 -1.79 0.71 12.37
C LEU A 98 -1.37 0.64 13.84
N GLY A 99 -0.28 1.33 14.20
CA GLY A 99 0.47 1.07 15.42
C GLY A 99 1.47 -0.08 15.25
N GLU A 100 2.49 -0.07 16.10
CA GLU A 100 3.65 -0.98 16.04
C GLU A 100 3.24 -2.46 16.08
N MET A 101 2.36 -2.84 17.00
CA MET A 101 1.95 -4.24 17.17
C MET A 101 1.22 -4.79 15.94
N ALA A 102 0.32 -4.01 15.35
CA ALA A 102 -0.44 -4.43 14.19
C ALA A 102 0.42 -4.45 12.92
N TYR A 103 1.34 -3.49 12.78
CA TYR A 103 2.33 -3.52 11.69
C TYR A 103 3.26 -4.74 11.81
N ALA A 104 3.75 -5.07 13.01
CA ALA A 104 4.61 -6.22 13.22
C ALA A 104 3.93 -7.53 12.79
N GLU A 105 2.64 -7.71 13.13
CA GLU A 105 1.88 -8.88 12.71
C GLU A 105 1.61 -8.89 11.20
N LEU A 106 1.29 -7.74 10.60
CA LEU A 106 1.17 -7.61 9.14
C LEU A 106 2.47 -8.03 8.44
N ALA A 107 3.61 -7.50 8.89
CA ALA A 107 4.92 -7.82 8.32
C ALA A 107 5.28 -9.30 8.48
N ARG A 108 4.92 -9.91 9.62
CA ARG A 108 5.10 -11.35 9.86
C ARG A 108 4.27 -12.18 8.86
N LEU A 109 2.99 -11.85 8.69
CA LEU A 109 2.09 -12.54 7.77
C LEU A 109 2.53 -12.39 6.30
N CYS A 110 2.97 -11.19 5.90
CA CYS A 110 3.50 -10.95 4.55
C CYS A 110 4.78 -11.76 4.31
N LYS A 111 5.73 -11.74 5.24
CA LYS A 111 6.97 -12.52 5.15
C LYS A 111 6.68 -14.02 5.08
N GLU A 112 5.74 -14.50 5.88
CA GLU A 112 5.29 -15.89 5.83
C GLU A 112 4.69 -16.22 4.45
N ARG A 113 3.85 -15.35 3.89
CA ARG A 113 3.26 -15.53 2.56
C ARG A 113 4.33 -15.60 1.47
N GLU A 114 5.31 -14.71 1.51
CA GLU A 114 6.43 -14.68 0.55
C GLU A 114 7.26 -15.96 0.62
N SER A 115 7.55 -16.46 1.83
CA SER A 115 8.35 -17.67 2.02
C SER A 115 7.74 -18.93 1.38
N ARG A 116 6.42 -18.94 1.16
CA ARG A 116 5.69 -20.07 0.56
C ARG A 116 5.79 -20.13 -0.95
N GLY A 117 6.24 -19.06 -1.62
CA GLY A 117 6.24 -18.94 -3.07
C GLY A 117 4.83 -19.05 -3.68
N LEU A 118 4.78 -19.44 -4.96
CA LEU A 118 3.52 -19.67 -5.68
C LEU A 118 2.85 -20.96 -5.18
N VAL A 119 1.96 -20.81 -4.20
CA VAL A 119 1.08 -21.89 -3.73
C VAL A 119 -0.02 -22.13 -4.75
N ALA A 120 -0.19 -23.38 -5.17
CA ALA A 120 -1.15 -23.79 -6.21
C ALA A 120 -0.96 -22.99 -7.52
N PRO A 121 0.19 -23.15 -8.20
CA PRO A 121 0.45 -22.43 -9.44
C PRO A 121 -0.63 -22.76 -10.47
N HIS A 122 -1.16 -21.73 -11.12
CA HIS A 122 -2.13 -21.92 -12.19
C HIS A 122 -1.51 -22.77 -13.31
N PRO A 123 -2.23 -23.73 -13.92
CA PRO A 123 -1.67 -24.59 -14.97
C PRO A 123 -1.01 -23.82 -16.13
N ALA A 124 -1.52 -22.63 -16.47
CA ALA A 124 -0.91 -21.77 -17.49
C ALA A 124 0.47 -21.21 -17.05
N THR A 125 0.64 -20.86 -15.77
CA THR A 125 1.93 -20.43 -15.21
C THR A 125 2.94 -21.58 -15.28
N THR A 126 2.51 -22.78 -14.91
CA THR A 126 3.34 -23.98 -15.00
C THR A 126 3.71 -24.32 -16.45
N ALA A 127 2.75 -24.23 -17.38
CA ALA A 127 3.00 -24.46 -18.81
C ALA A 127 4.03 -23.47 -19.39
N GLN A 128 3.94 -22.20 -19.00
CA GLN A 128 4.91 -21.17 -19.40
C GLN A 128 6.32 -21.49 -18.89
N PHE A 129 6.48 -21.85 -17.62
CA PHE A 129 7.79 -22.23 -17.07
C PHE A 129 8.39 -23.49 -17.71
N LEU A 130 7.54 -24.44 -18.13
CA LEU A 130 7.95 -25.67 -18.79
C LEU A 130 8.16 -25.52 -20.31
N GLY A 131 7.96 -24.32 -20.87
CA GLY A 131 8.06 -24.09 -22.32
C GLY A 131 6.98 -24.80 -23.14
N LEU A 132 5.86 -25.18 -22.51
CA LEU A 132 4.74 -25.81 -23.19
C LEU A 132 3.94 -24.78 -23.99
N PRO A 133 3.40 -25.14 -25.16
CA PRO A 133 2.62 -24.22 -25.97
C PRO A 133 1.37 -23.76 -25.20
N THR A 134 1.25 -22.45 -24.96
CA THR A 134 0.01 -21.85 -24.45
C THR A 134 -1.03 -21.89 -25.56
N ARG A 135 -2.15 -22.61 -25.34
CA ARG A 135 -3.29 -22.54 -26.26
C ARG A 135 -3.85 -21.11 -26.22
N ARG A 136 -3.73 -20.40 -27.35
CA ARG A 136 -4.53 -19.21 -27.63
C ARG A 136 -5.97 -19.61 -27.94
#